data_AF-A0A9E7ADJ2-F1
#
_entry.id   AF-A0A9E7ADJ2-F1
#
_cell.length_a   1.000
_cell.length_b   1.000
_cell.length_c   1.000
_cell.angle_alpha   90.00
_cell.angle_beta   90.00
_cell.angle_gamma   90.00
#
_symmetry.space_group_name_H-M   'P 1'
#
loop_
_entity.id
_entity.type
_entity.pdbx_description
1 polymer ?
#
loop_
_entity_poly.entity_id
_entity_poly.type
_entity_poly.pdbx_seq_one_letter_code
_entity_poly.pdbx_strand_id
1 'polypeptide(L)'
;MSELSRIGGRLAKLLPVLASDRPGEVAAAAAAITRTLQGAGLDWHTLAAVVDAEAKRQAAPIFSFGSLPPRTARKQIALLARWPELTAAQRARMEQMRDWLHGKPVAVRLPAECIAFLDDLWRRAFGGGASR
;
A
#
# COMPACT_ATOMS: atom_id res chain seq x y z
N MET A 1 13.85 3.42 -3.19
CA MET A 1 13.96 1.95 -3.40
C MET A 1 14.16 1.32 -2.04
N SER A 2 13.33 0.35 -1.63
CA SER A 2 13.55 -0.36 -0.36
C SER A 2 14.84 -1.20 -0.47
N GLU A 3 15.63 -1.27 0.60
CA GLU A 3 16.85 -2.09 0.66
C GLU A 3 16.55 -3.57 0.34
N LEU A 4 15.36 -4.03 0.72
CA LEU A 4 14.89 -5.38 0.40
C LEU A 4 14.70 -5.60 -1.10
N SER A 5 14.30 -4.57 -1.86
CA SER A 5 14.10 -4.66 -3.31
C SER A 5 15.38 -5.04 -4.06
N ARG A 6 16.55 -4.66 -3.52
CA ARG A 6 17.86 -4.97 -4.13
C ARG A 6 18.24 -6.44 -4.03
N ILE A 7 17.73 -7.15 -3.02
CA ILE A 7 18.03 -8.57 -2.76
C ILE A 7 16.83 -9.50 -2.97
N GLY A 8 15.64 -8.95 -3.26
CA GLY A 8 14.39 -9.71 -3.38
C GLY A 8 14.47 -10.88 -4.37
N GLY A 9 15.09 -10.68 -5.54
CA GLY A 9 15.25 -11.75 -6.53
C GLY A 9 16.12 -12.93 -6.06
N ARG A 10 17.05 -12.70 -5.12
CA ARG A 10 17.85 -13.78 -4.50
C ARG A 10 17.04 -14.49 -3.43
N LEU A 11 16.35 -13.74 -2.58
CA LEU A 11 15.47 -14.29 -1.54
C LEU A 11 14.36 -15.16 -2.15
N ALA A 12 13.75 -14.73 -3.26
CA ALA A 12 12.70 -15.48 -3.96
C ALA A 12 13.14 -16.87 -4.42
N LYS A 13 14.44 -17.07 -4.70
CA LYS A 13 15.01 -18.36 -5.09
C LYS A 13 15.35 -19.25 -3.90
N LEU A 14 15.77 -18.65 -2.78
CA LEU A 14 16.22 -19.37 -1.59
C LEU A 14 15.07 -19.78 -0.67
N LEU A 15 14.03 -18.95 -0.55
CA LEU A 15 12.89 -19.19 0.33
C LEU A 15 12.19 -20.54 0.07
N PRO A 16 11.92 -20.96 -1.19
CA PRO A 16 11.30 -22.27 -1.44
C PRO A 16 12.15 -23.45 -0.95
N VAL A 17 13.48 -23.33 -0.90
CA VAL A 17 14.39 -24.41 -0.45
C VAL A 17 14.22 -24.71 1.04
N LEU A 18 13.70 -23.76 1.82
CA LEU A 18 13.34 -23.99 3.22
C LEU A 18 12.25 -25.05 3.40
N ALA A 19 11.49 -25.37 2.34
CA ALA A 19 10.50 -26.43 2.33
C ALA A 19 11.04 -27.79 1.83
N SER A 20 12.35 -27.91 1.62
CA SER A 20 12.99 -29.18 1.21
C SER A 20 12.83 -30.27 2.28
N ASP A 21 12.70 -31.52 1.84
CA ASP A 21 12.69 -32.72 2.68
C ASP A 21 14.09 -33.13 3.16
N ARG A 22 15.14 -32.45 2.66
CA ARG A 22 16.53 -32.71 3.03
C ARG A 22 17.01 -31.69 4.06
N PRO A 23 17.29 -32.10 5.31
CA PRO A 23 17.73 -31.19 6.37
C PRO A 23 18.98 -30.37 6.01
N GLY A 24 19.92 -30.97 5.26
CA GLY A 24 21.12 -30.28 4.80
C GLY A 24 20.84 -29.13 3.83
N GLU A 25 19.83 -29.27 2.97
CA GLU A 25 19.41 -28.21 2.05
C GLU A 25 18.73 -27.06 2.80
N VAL A 26 17.88 -27.38 3.77
CA VAL A 26 17.22 -26.37 4.62
C VAL A 26 18.25 -25.56 5.40
N ALA A 27 19.22 -26.22 6.04
CA ALA A 27 20.28 -25.54 6.79
C ALA A 27 21.16 -24.66 5.88
N ALA A 28 21.52 -25.15 4.69
CA ALA A 28 22.29 -24.39 3.71
C ALA A 28 21.51 -23.17 3.20
N ALA A 29 20.21 -23.31 2.94
CA ALA A 29 19.34 -22.23 2.51
C ALA A 29 19.18 -21.16 3.60
N ALA A 30 18.92 -21.55 4.85
CA ALA A 30 18.82 -20.62 5.97
C ALA A 30 20.12 -19.81 6.16
N ALA A 31 21.28 -20.46 6.06
CA ALA A 31 22.57 -19.78 6.10
C ALA A 31 22.77 -18.82 4.91
N ALA A 32 22.38 -19.23 3.71
CA ALA A 32 22.47 -18.39 2.51
C ALA A 32 21.55 -17.16 2.59
N ILE A 33 20.34 -17.31 3.12
CA ILE A 33 19.40 -16.20 3.35
C ILE A 33 19.99 -15.23 4.38
N THR A 34 20.52 -15.76 5.50
CA THR A 34 21.16 -14.94 6.54
C THR A 34 22.28 -14.08 5.94
N ARG A 35 23.18 -14.67 5.15
CA ARG A 35 24.25 -13.92 4.46
C ARG A 35 23.71 -12.89 3.46
N THR A 36 22.62 -13.21 2.76
CA THR A 36 21.99 -12.30 1.78
C THR A 36 21.40 -11.08 2.48
N LEU A 37 20.72 -11.28 3.62
CA LEU A 37 20.17 -10.20 4.44
C LEU A 37 21.29 -9.33 5.03
N GLN A 38 22.30 -9.96 5.64
CA GLN A 38 23.44 -9.26 6.22
C GLN A 38 24.21 -8.44 5.17
N GLY A 39 24.36 -8.96 3.94
CA GLY A 39 24.97 -8.23 2.83
C GLY A 39 24.22 -6.96 2.41
N ALA A 40 22.96 -6.80 2.83
CA ALA A 40 22.15 -5.59 2.66
C ALA A 40 21.97 -4.80 3.97
N GLY A 41 22.66 -5.17 5.06
CA GLY A 41 22.51 -4.55 6.37
C GLY A 41 21.17 -4.87 7.05
N LEU A 42 20.53 -5.98 6.70
CA LEU A 42 19.23 -6.43 7.22
C LEU A 42 19.39 -7.74 8.00
N ASP A 43 18.34 -8.11 8.73
CA ASP A 43 18.23 -9.37 9.45
C ASP A 43 16.85 -10.04 9.27
N TRP A 44 16.64 -11.17 9.95
CA TRP A 44 15.39 -11.92 9.89
C TRP A 44 14.20 -11.15 10.46
N HIS A 45 14.41 -10.33 11.50
CA HIS A 45 13.36 -9.49 12.07
C HIS A 45 12.90 -8.44 11.07
N THR A 46 13.85 -7.86 10.34
CA THR A 46 13.55 -6.90 9.28
C THR A 46 12.76 -7.53 8.15
N LEU A 47 13.15 -8.75 7.71
CA LEU A 47 12.38 -9.50 6.72
C LEU A 47 10.95 -9.82 7.22
N ALA A 48 10.82 -10.30 8.45
CA ALA A 48 9.53 -10.62 9.05
C ALA A 48 8.62 -9.38 9.16
N ALA A 49 9.17 -8.23 9.57
CA ALA A 49 8.43 -6.97 9.65
C ALA A 49 7.92 -6.52 8.28
N VAL A 50 8.70 -6.72 7.21
CA VAL A 50 8.25 -6.39 5.85
C VAL A 50 7.12 -7.33 5.41
N VAL A 51 7.24 -8.63 5.67
CA VAL A 51 6.19 -9.61 5.35
C VAL A 51 4.90 -9.29 6.11
N ASP A 52 4.99 -9.00 7.41
CA ASP A 52 3.84 -8.62 8.24
C ASP A 52 3.21 -7.30 7.78
N ALA A 53 4.02 -6.29 7.44
CA ALA A 53 3.51 -5.02 6.92
C ALA A 53 2.77 -5.20 5.58
N GLU A 54 3.26 -6.08 4.71
CA GLU A 54 2.59 -6.41 3.46
C GLU A 54 1.31 -7.21 3.70
N ALA A 55 1.33 -8.20 4.60
CA ALA A 55 0.13 -8.94 4.98
C ALA A 55 -0.95 -8.02 5.56
N LYS A 56 -0.57 -7.09 6.44
CA LYS A 56 -1.48 -6.05 6.97
C LYS A 56 -2.01 -5.14 5.88
N ARG A 57 -1.19 -4.77 4.89
CA ARG A 57 -1.62 -3.98 3.73
C ARG A 57 -2.64 -4.73 2.88
N GLN A 58 -2.44 -6.03 2.67
CA GLN A 58 -3.34 -6.89 1.90
C GLN A 58 -4.64 -7.19 2.66
N ALA A 59 -4.55 -7.37 3.98
CA ALA A 59 -5.69 -7.62 4.86
C ALA A 59 -6.46 -6.34 5.23
N ALA A 60 -5.86 -5.16 5.06
CA ALA A 60 -6.56 -3.91 5.30
C ALA A 60 -7.76 -3.81 4.35
N PRO A 61 -8.95 -3.43 4.85
CA PRO A 61 -10.11 -3.23 3.99
C PRO A 61 -9.75 -2.23 2.90
N ILE A 62 -10.19 -2.50 1.66
CA ILE A 62 -9.99 -1.59 0.53
C ILE A 62 -10.61 -0.25 0.94
N PHE A 63 -9.75 0.72 1.19
CA PHE A 63 -10.18 2.08 1.41
C PHE A 63 -10.89 2.55 0.13
N SER A 64 -12.15 2.93 0.27
CA SER A 64 -12.90 3.53 -0.83
C SER A 64 -13.70 4.72 -0.34
N PHE A 65 -13.64 5.81 -1.09
CA PHE A 65 -14.45 7.01 -0.88
C PHE A 65 -15.96 6.70 -0.95
N GLY A 66 -16.38 5.63 -1.61
CA GLY A 66 -17.79 5.20 -1.66
C GLY A 66 -18.36 4.75 -0.31
N SER A 67 -17.49 4.31 0.60
CA SER A 67 -17.89 3.91 1.96
C SER A 67 -17.92 5.06 2.97
N LEU A 68 -17.35 6.23 2.60
CA LEU A 68 -17.13 7.32 3.54
C LEU A 68 -18.35 8.23 3.67
N PRO A 69 -18.70 8.64 4.91
CA PRO A 69 -19.61 9.76 5.13
C PRO A 69 -19.05 11.07 4.55
N PRO A 70 -19.90 12.03 4.13
CA PRO A 70 -19.47 13.29 3.53
C PRO A 70 -18.39 14.05 4.32
N ARG A 71 -18.52 14.13 5.65
CA ARG A 71 -17.53 14.80 6.52
C ARG A 71 -16.15 14.13 6.45
N THR A 72 -16.11 12.80 6.44
CA THR A 72 -14.87 12.03 6.37
C THR A 72 -14.27 12.14 4.97
N ALA A 73 -15.09 12.00 3.92
CA ALA A 73 -14.67 12.18 2.54
C ALA A 73 -14.02 13.56 2.32
N ARG A 74 -14.61 14.65 2.84
CA ARG A 74 -14.03 16.00 2.76
C ARG A 74 -12.64 16.10 3.39
N LYS A 75 -12.44 15.48 4.56
CA LYS A 75 -11.13 15.48 5.22
C LYS A 75 -10.08 14.73 4.39
N GLN A 76 -10.44 13.57 3.84
CA GLN A 76 -9.53 12.77 3.02
C GLN A 76 -9.23 13.43 1.67
N ILE A 77 -10.21 14.11 1.05
CA ILE A 77 -10.00 14.95 -0.13
C ILE A 77 -9.02 16.09 0.19
N ALA A 78 -9.19 16.76 1.33
CA ALA A 78 -8.28 17.83 1.75
C ALA A 78 -6.86 17.33 2.02
N LEU A 79 -6.72 16.12 2.55
CA LEU A 79 -5.41 15.47 2.72
C LEU A 79 -4.78 15.17 1.36
N LEU A 80 -5.51 14.53 0.45
CA LEU A 80 -5.04 14.24 -0.91
C LEU A 80 -4.64 15.52 -1.66
N ALA A 81 -5.38 16.63 -1.49
CA ALA A 81 -5.12 17.87 -2.22
C ALA A 81 -3.74 18.48 -1.92
N ARG A 82 -3.11 18.06 -0.81
CA ARG A 82 -1.75 18.45 -0.42
C ARG A 82 -0.66 17.60 -1.08
N TRP A 83 -1.03 16.58 -1.86
CA TRP A 83 -0.09 15.72 -2.56
C TRP A 83 0.58 16.48 -3.73
N PRO A 84 1.93 16.56 -3.78
CA PRO A 84 2.63 17.43 -4.74
C PRO A 84 2.47 17.01 -6.20
N GLU A 85 2.22 15.73 -6.48
CA GLU A 85 2.12 15.20 -7.85
C GLU A 85 0.78 15.51 -8.55
N LEU A 86 -0.18 16.13 -7.85
CA LEU A 86 -1.44 16.51 -8.47
C LEU A 86 -1.25 17.59 -9.54
N THR A 87 -1.98 17.46 -10.64
CA THR A 87 -2.12 18.54 -11.63
C THR A 87 -3.03 19.65 -11.12
N ALA A 88 -2.94 20.85 -11.70
CA ALA A 88 -3.84 21.95 -11.35
C ALA A 88 -5.32 21.58 -11.57
N ALA A 89 -5.62 20.87 -12.66
CA ALA A 89 -6.97 20.39 -12.96
C ALA A 89 -7.48 19.38 -11.92
N GLN A 90 -6.62 18.47 -11.46
CA GLN A 90 -6.98 17.51 -10.40
C GLN A 90 -7.27 18.23 -9.08
N ARG A 91 -6.43 19.21 -8.68
CA ARG A 91 -6.67 20.03 -7.49
C ARG A 91 -7.99 20.79 -7.56
N ALA A 92 -8.26 21.48 -8.67
CA ALA A 92 -9.51 22.21 -8.86
C ALA A 92 -10.74 21.29 -8.78
N ARG A 93 -10.68 20.10 -9.40
CA ARG A 93 -11.75 19.10 -9.32
C ARG A 93 -12.00 18.63 -7.88
N MET A 94 -10.93 18.44 -7.11
CA MET A 94 -11.03 18.04 -5.71
C MET A 94 -11.64 19.14 -4.81
N GLU A 95 -11.29 20.40 -5.05
CA GLU A 95 -11.90 21.54 -4.35
C GLU A 95 -13.40 21.61 -4.65
N GLN A 96 -13.80 21.48 -5.91
CA GLN A 96 -15.22 21.40 -6.30
C GLN A 96 -15.96 20.27 -5.58
N MET A 97 -15.38 19.07 -5.48
CA MET A 97 -15.96 17.95 -4.73
C MET A 97 -16.07 18.25 -3.23
N ARG A 98 -15.05 18.89 -2.63
CA ARG A 98 -15.02 19.23 -1.21
C ARG A 98 -16.10 20.26 -0.87
N ASP A 99 -16.31 21.23 -1.75
CA ASP A 99 -17.32 22.26 -1.61
C ASP A 99 -18.71 21.70 -1.85
N TRP A 100 -18.89 20.82 -2.84
CA TRP A 100 -20.15 20.10 -3.06
C TRP A 100 -20.57 19.26 -1.86
N LEU A 101 -19.63 18.61 -1.17
CA LEU A 101 -19.90 17.84 0.05
C LEU A 101 -20.21 18.72 1.26
N HIS A 102 -19.99 20.04 1.19
CA HIS A 102 -20.26 20.95 2.30
C HIS A 102 -21.75 20.98 2.63
N GLY A 103 -22.10 20.75 3.90
CA GLY A 103 -23.49 20.78 4.36
C GLY A 103 -24.39 19.64 3.85
N LYS A 104 -23.84 18.67 3.09
CA LYS A 104 -24.62 17.52 2.62
C LYS A 104 -25.01 16.59 3.78
N PRO A 105 -26.22 16.02 3.76
CA PRO A 105 -26.65 15.06 4.76
C PRO A 105 -25.83 13.76 4.66
N VAL A 106 -25.71 13.05 5.79
CA VAL A 106 -24.83 11.87 5.92
C VAL A 106 -25.16 10.74 4.93
N ALA A 107 -26.40 10.67 4.44
CA ALA A 107 -26.84 9.68 3.45
C ALA A 107 -26.31 9.95 2.03
N VAL A 108 -25.89 11.18 1.71
CA VAL A 108 -25.36 11.52 0.38
C VAL A 108 -24.03 10.81 0.17
N ARG A 109 -23.88 10.23 -1.02
CA ARG A 109 -22.64 9.62 -1.49
C ARG A 109 -22.12 10.39 -2.70
N LEU A 110 -20.81 10.31 -2.91
CA LEU A 110 -20.20 10.86 -4.11
C LEU A 110 -20.68 10.08 -5.34
N PRO A 111 -20.78 10.73 -6.51
CA PRO A 111 -21.00 10.03 -7.78
C PRO A 111 -19.91 8.98 -8.04
N ALA A 112 -20.25 7.90 -8.74
CA ALA A 112 -19.37 6.75 -8.96
C ALA A 112 -18.06 7.15 -9.67
N GLU A 113 -18.13 8.07 -10.64
CA GLU A 113 -16.97 8.59 -11.36
C GLU A 113 -16.06 9.44 -10.47
N CYS A 114 -16.62 10.10 -9.44
CA CYS A 114 -15.83 10.83 -8.45
C CYS A 114 -15.15 9.88 -7.47
N ILE A 115 -15.85 8.80 -7.07
CA ILE A 115 -15.29 7.75 -6.22
C ILE A 115 -14.12 7.07 -6.95
N ALA A 116 -14.31 6.62 -8.19
CA ALA A 116 -13.27 5.95 -8.98
C ALA A 116 -12.02 6.84 -9.14
N PHE A 117 -12.21 8.13 -9.42
CA PHE A 117 -11.13 9.10 -9.51
C PHE A 117 -10.36 9.27 -8.20
N LEU A 118 -11.07 9.42 -7.07
CA LEU A 118 -10.43 9.60 -5.77
C LEU A 118 -9.77 8.32 -5.24
N ASP A 119 -10.36 7.16 -5.49
CA ASP A 119 -9.80 5.85 -5.13
C ASP A 119 -8.51 5.56 -5.94
N ASP A 120 -8.46 5.93 -7.22
CA ASP A 120 -7.21 5.85 -8.01
C ASP A 120 -6.11 6.78 -7.46
N LEU A 121 -6.45 8.05 -7.20
CA LEU A 121 -5.50 9.01 -6.64
C LEU A 121 -5.00 8.58 -5.25
N TRP A 122 -5.88 8.08 -4.40
CA TRP A 122 -5.52 7.57 -3.07
C TRP A 122 -4.54 6.41 -3.16
N ARG A 123 -4.77 5.48 -4.08
CA ARG A 123 -3.87 4.35 -4.32
C ARG A 123 -2.48 4.81 -4.75
N ARG A 124 -2.41 5.78 -5.65
CA ARG A 124 -1.11 6.33 -6.10
C ARG A 124 -0.39 7.12 -5.01
N ALA A 125 -1.11 7.89 -4.21
CA ALA A 125 -0.52 8.78 -3.21
C ALA A 125 -0.03 8.04 -1.95
N PHE A 126 -0.78 7.04 -1.49
CA PHE A 126 -0.58 6.44 -0.17
C PHE A 126 -0.37 4.92 -0.19
N GLY A 127 -0.65 4.25 -1.31
CA GLY A 127 -0.65 2.79 -1.40
C GLY A 127 -1.83 2.17 -0.63
N GLY A 128 -2.74 1.49 -1.34
CA GLY A 128 -3.90 0.86 -0.71
C GLY A 128 -4.55 -0.21 -1.58
N GLY A 129 -4.69 -1.41 -1.04
CA GLY A 129 -5.57 -2.49 -1.49
C GLY A 129 -5.59 -2.79 -3.00
N ALA A 130 -4.53 -3.40 -3.54
CA ALA A 130 -4.65 -4.17 -4.76
C ALA A 130 -5.32 -5.51 -4.41
N SER A 131 -6.51 -5.77 -4.96
CA SER A 131 -6.94 -7.13 -5.26
C SER A 131 -7.23 -7.21 -6.76
N ARG A 132 -6.15 -7.31 -7.54
CA ARG A 132 -5.96 -8.25 -8.64
C ARG A 132 -4.70 -7.92 -9.42
#